data_AF-I2B8R2-F1
#
_entry.id   AF-I2B8R2-F1
#
_cell.length_a   1.000
_cell.length_b   1.000
_cell.length_c   1.000
_cell.angle_alpha   90.00
_cell.angle_beta   90.00
_cell.angle_gamma   90.00
#
_symmetry.space_group_name_H-M   'P 1'
#
loop_
_entity.id
_entity.type
_entity.pdbx_description
1 polymer ?
#
loop_
_entity_poly.entity_id
_entity_poly.type
_entity_poly.pdbx_seq_one_letter_code
_entity_poly.pdbx_strand_id
1 'polypeptide(L)'
;MQKVPDSKMIVILIIAILVVAVALWLRHPQYAAPDVSVAPDTPNYRNGQFYNDPQYAPLTASPTRSTSTWALWYQFLFGKDPDSIPARALPSQKTDLHRLDPARDVLIWMGHSSYFLQLNGLRFLVDPVFSPGASPVPGTNRAFAGASVYQAADIPPVDYLLITHDHWDHLDYPSVKALGDKIRHIIAPTGVGSYFKKWGFDPARISEGNWFSRLSRPGVDIHILPTRHFSGRLLERNQTLWGSFALITPSRRIYLGGDSGYGRHFAAIRRYLGPVDVAILECGQYDSNWASIHMTPEQTTMAADDLAAGALLPGHNSKFKLAHHTWRDPLERITTASSAKPWRLLTPQMGQPVWLDDPSQTFSPWWRTLP
;
A
#
# COMPACT_ATOMS: atom_id res chain seq x y z
N MET A 1 62.43 -8.42 -1.84
CA MET A 1 61.48 -7.87 -0.85
C MET A 1 60.21 -7.44 -1.60
N GLN A 2 59.12 -8.21 -1.48
CA GLN A 2 57.81 -7.77 -1.97
C GLN A 2 57.35 -6.59 -1.10
N LYS A 3 57.21 -5.40 -1.68
CA LYS A 3 56.62 -4.24 -0.99
C LYS A 3 55.19 -4.63 -0.61
N VAL A 4 54.94 -4.78 0.69
CA VAL A 4 53.58 -4.89 1.23
C VAL A 4 52.82 -3.63 0.77
N PRO A 5 51.61 -3.76 0.19
CA PRO A 5 50.80 -2.62 -0.19
C PRO A 5 50.66 -1.64 0.98
N ASP A 6 50.84 -0.34 0.72
CA ASP A 6 50.55 0.72 1.69
C ASP A 6 49.11 0.51 2.21
N SER A 7 48.91 0.53 3.53
CA SER A 7 47.61 0.31 4.16
C SER A 7 46.54 1.28 3.62
N LYS A 8 46.95 2.48 3.20
CA LYS A 8 46.08 3.44 2.51
C LYS A 8 45.61 2.92 1.16
N MET A 9 46.49 2.28 0.39
CA MET A 9 46.18 1.69 -0.92
C MET A 9 45.21 0.51 -0.78
N ILE A 10 45.33 -0.30 0.27
CA ILE A 10 44.37 -1.38 0.58
C ILE A 10 43.00 -0.80 0.91
N VAL A 11 42.91 0.22 1.75
CA VAL A 11 41.63 0.87 2.11
C VAL A 11 40.96 1.49 0.88
N ILE A 12 41.72 2.20 0.04
CA ILE A 12 41.20 2.79 -1.20
C ILE A 12 40.66 1.70 -2.13
N LEU A 13 41.39 0.58 -2.27
CA LEU A 13 40.95 -0.54 -3.09
C LEU A 13 39.65 -1.16 -2.56
N ILE A 14 39.52 -1.35 -1.23
CA ILE A 14 38.30 -1.87 -0.61
C ILE A 14 37.11 -0.93 -0.87
N ILE A 15 37.29 0.37 -0.69
CA ILE A 15 36.24 1.37 -0.96
C ILE A 15 35.85 1.34 -2.45
N ALA A 16 36.82 1.28 -3.36
CA ALA A 16 36.56 1.21 -4.79
C ALA A 16 35.76 -0.05 -5.16
N ILE A 17 36.14 -1.21 -4.61
CA ILE A 17 35.39 -2.48 -4.81
C ILE A 17 33.97 -2.34 -4.27
N LEU A 18 33.79 -1.76 -3.08
CA LEU A 18 32.46 -1.56 -2.48
C LEU A 18 31.59 -0.63 -3.34
N VAL A 19 32.15 0.49 -3.84
CA VAL A 19 31.44 1.41 -4.73
C VAL A 19 31.01 0.72 -6.02
N VAL A 20 31.91 -0.07 -6.64
CA VAL A 20 31.57 -0.85 -7.84
C VAL A 20 30.49 -1.88 -7.54
N ALA A 21 30.59 -2.60 -6.42
CA ALA A 21 29.60 -3.60 -6.01
C ALA A 21 28.22 -2.97 -5.79
N VAL A 22 28.15 -1.83 -5.09
CA VAL A 22 26.89 -1.08 -4.91
C VAL A 22 26.37 -0.57 -6.24
N ALA A 23 27.22 -0.03 -7.11
CA ALA A 23 26.82 0.45 -8.43
C ALA A 23 26.25 -0.67 -9.31
N LEU A 24 26.85 -1.88 -9.27
CA LEU A 24 26.33 -3.05 -9.97
C LEU A 24 25.02 -3.55 -9.36
N TRP A 25 24.90 -3.53 -8.03
CA TRP A 25 23.68 -3.92 -7.34
C TRP A 25 22.49 -2.98 -7.66
N LEU A 26 22.74 -1.68 -7.71
CA LEU A 26 21.73 -0.68 -8.11
C LEU A 26 21.32 -0.76 -9.59
N ARG A 27 22.00 -1.56 -10.42
CA ARG A 27 21.53 -1.87 -11.78
C ARG A 27 20.43 -2.93 -11.83
N HIS A 28 20.13 -3.60 -10.70
CA HIS A 28 19.05 -4.57 -10.65
C HIS A 28 17.71 -3.88 -10.99
N PRO A 29 16.82 -4.49 -11.81
CA PRO A 29 15.62 -3.82 -12.33
C PRO A 29 14.69 -3.23 -11.26
N GLN A 30 14.67 -3.78 -10.05
CA GLN A 30 13.87 -3.24 -8.93
C GLN A 30 14.23 -1.81 -8.51
N TYR A 31 15.45 -1.35 -8.85
CA TYR A 31 15.96 0.00 -8.57
C TYR A 31 15.86 0.94 -9.77
N ALA A 32 15.18 0.53 -10.84
CA ALA A 32 14.96 1.41 -11.99
C ALA A 32 14.28 2.70 -11.53
N ALA A 33 14.78 3.86 -11.95
CA ALA A 33 14.05 5.11 -11.80
C ALA A 33 12.79 5.08 -12.69
N PRO A 34 11.70 5.78 -12.35
CA PRO A 34 10.55 5.91 -13.24
C PRO A 34 10.90 6.77 -14.47
N ASP A 35 10.14 6.60 -15.54
CA ASP A 35 10.20 7.46 -16.74
C ASP A 35 8.81 8.02 -16.99
N VAL A 36 8.62 9.30 -16.68
CA VAL A 36 7.31 9.91 -16.54
C VAL A 36 7.18 11.07 -17.51
N SER A 37 6.23 10.95 -18.43
CA SER A 37 5.78 12.03 -19.30
C SER A 37 4.37 12.42 -18.88
N VAL A 38 4.19 13.69 -18.53
CA VAL A 38 2.93 14.24 -18.02
C VAL A 38 2.46 15.33 -18.96
N ALA A 39 1.13 15.42 -19.19
CA ALA A 39 0.57 16.51 -19.97
C ALA A 39 0.88 17.88 -19.31
N PRO A 40 1.27 18.92 -20.07
CA PRO A 40 1.73 20.21 -19.54
C PRO A 40 0.76 20.91 -18.57
N ASP A 41 -0.52 20.61 -18.67
CA ASP A 41 -1.65 21.18 -17.94
C ASP A 41 -2.10 20.31 -16.75
N THR A 42 -1.35 19.27 -16.38
CA THR A 42 -1.67 18.43 -15.21
C THR A 42 -1.59 19.26 -13.92
N PRO A 43 -2.72 19.51 -13.21
CA PRO A 43 -2.78 20.54 -12.17
C PRO A 43 -1.84 20.32 -10.98
N ASN A 44 -1.55 19.06 -10.68
CA ASN A 44 -0.76 18.64 -9.54
C ASN A 44 0.67 18.23 -9.90
N TYR A 45 1.20 18.67 -11.04
CA TYR A 45 2.57 18.38 -11.49
C TYR A 45 3.34 19.66 -11.83
N ARG A 46 4.54 19.83 -11.27
CA ARG A 46 5.45 20.95 -11.60
C ARG A 46 6.90 20.55 -11.33
N ASN A 47 7.82 21.04 -12.15
CA ASN A 47 9.27 20.85 -11.97
C ASN A 47 9.69 19.38 -11.74
N GLY A 48 9.11 18.44 -12.51
CA GLY A 48 9.46 17.02 -12.41
C GLY A 48 8.76 16.26 -11.27
N GLN A 49 7.89 16.92 -10.49
CA GLN A 49 7.30 16.35 -9.28
C GLN A 49 5.78 16.52 -9.22
N PHE A 50 5.11 15.52 -8.66
CA PHE A 50 3.72 15.60 -8.23
C PHE A 50 3.58 16.22 -6.84
N TYR A 51 2.42 16.80 -6.55
CA TYR A 51 2.11 17.43 -5.26
C TYR A 51 0.70 17.07 -4.78
N ASN A 52 0.53 17.08 -3.46
CA ASN A 52 -0.80 17.03 -2.86
C ASN A 52 -1.58 18.30 -3.22
N ASP A 53 -2.86 18.14 -3.54
CA ASP A 53 -3.72 19.28 -3.80
C ASP A 53 -4.03 20.03 -2.49
N PRO A 54 -3.65 21.33 -2.38
CA PRO A 54 -3.94 22.12 -1.19
C PRO A 54 -5.42 22.20 -0.84
N GLN A 55 -6.33 22.08 -1.82
CA GLN A 55 -7.77 22.11 -1.58
C GLN A 55 -8.25 20.94 -0.70
N TYR A 56 -7.50 19.84 -0.71
CA TYR A 56 -7.79 18.64 0.06
C TYR A 56 -7.12 18.61 1.43
N ALA A 57 -6.43 19.67 1.84
CA ALA A 57 -5.91 19.77 3.19
C ALA A 57 -7.03 19.75 4.24
N PRO A 58 -6.82 19.12 5.42
CA PRO A 58 -7.78 19.21 6.51
C PRO A 58 -7.86 20.66 7.02
N LEU A 59 -9.02 21.03 7.56
CA LEU A 59 -9.24 22.37 8.10
C LEU A 59 -8.34 22.67 9.31
N THR A 60 -8.07 21.64 10.11
CA THR A 60 -7.10 21.67 11.21
C THR A 60 -5.93 20.79 10.84
N ALA A 61 -4.74 21.37 10.76
CA ALA A 61 -3.53 20.60 10.53
C ALA A 61 -3.24 19.77 11.78
N SER A 62 -3.04 18.46 11.61
CA SER A 62 -2.39 17.65 12.64
C SER A 62 -0.98 18.21 12.83
N PRO A 63 -0.58 18.62 14.05
CA PRO A 63 0.76 19.14 14.29
C PRO A 63 1.77 18.06 13.90
N THR A 64 2.54 18.31 12.85
CA THR A 64 3.64 17.44 12.46
C THR A 64 4.86 17.83 13.30
N ARG A 65 5.42 16.85 14.00
CA ARG A 65 6.62 17.08 14.81
C ARG A 65 7.78 17.35 13.85
N SER A 66 8.37 18.53 13.94
CA SER A 66 9.58 18.88 13.18
C SER A 66 10.81 18.26 13.86
N THR A 67 11.06 16.99 13.58
CA THR A 67 12.27 16.28 14.03
C THR A 67 13.34 16.36 12.95
N SER A 68 14.60 16.58 13.33
CA SER A 68 15.69 16.60 12.35
C SER A 68 15.89 15.23 11.70
N THR A 69 16.30 15.21 10.43
CA THR A 69 16.52 13.96 9.68
C THR A 69 17.49 13.03 10.41
N TRP A 70 18.54 13.58 11.03
CA TRP A 70 19.50 12.81 11.83
C TRP A 70 18.84 12.12 13.03
N ALA A 71 17.99 12.83 13.77
CA ALA A 71 17.30 12.26 14.92
C ALA A 71 16.30 11.17 14.49
N LEU A 72 15.61 11.33 13.35
CA LEU A 72 14.75 10.29 12.77
C LEU A 72 15.56 9.04 12.41
N TRP A 73 16.68 9.18 11.70
CA TRP A 73 17.56 8.04 11.38
C TRP A 73 18.09 7.35 12.63
N TYR A 74 18.51 8.11 13.63
CA TYR A 74 18.95 7.56 14.91
C TYR A 74 17.81 6.76 15.58
N GLN A 75 16.59 7.29 15.58
CA GLN A 75 15.42 6.60 16.13
C GLN A 75 15.09 5.31 15.35
N PHE A 76 15.17 5.31 14.01
CA PHE A 76 14.93 4.10 13.21
C PHE A 76 16.01 3.02 13.41
N LEU A 77 17.27 3.42 13.58
CA LEU A 77 18.39 2.48 13.69
C LEU A 77 18.61 1.98 15.13
N PHE A 78 18.36 2.82 16.12
CA PHE A 78 18.73 2.56 17.52
C PHE A 78 17.56 2.70 18.50
N GLY A 79 16.42 3.25 18.06
CA GLY A 79 15.23 3.39 18.88
C GLY A 79 14.64 2.03 19.25
N LYS A 80 14.20 1.91 20.51
CA LYS A 80 13.45 0.75 20.98
C LYS A 80 11.97 1.10 20.98
N ASP A 81 11.22 0.47 20.08
CA ASP A 81 9.75 0.54 20.11
C ASP A 81 9.24 -0.75 20.77
N PRO A 82 8.90 -0.72 22.07
CA PRO A 82 8.42 -1.90 22.78
C PRO A 82 7.14 -2.43 22.13
N ASP A 83 7.02 -3.76 22.02
CA ASP A 83 5.86 -4.45 21.41
C ASP A 83 5.51 -3.98 19.98
N SER A 84 6.49 -3.47 19.23
CA SER A 84 6.32 -3.08 17.81
C SER A 84 6.36 -4.25 16.83
N ILE A 85 6.80 -5.41 17.29
CA ILE A 85 6.85 -6.68 16.53
C ILE A 85 6.22 -7.75 17.42
N PRO A 86 5.27 -8.55 16.90
CA PRO A 86 4.63 -9.59 17.70
C PRO A 86 5.62 -10.66 18.13
N ALA A 87 5.53 -11.08 19.40
CA ALA A 87 6.39 -12.13 19.95
C ALA A 87 6.07 -13.54 19.40
N ARG A 88 4.88 -13.72 18.83
CA ARG A 88 4.41 -14.97 18.21
C ARG A 88 3.94 -14.71 16.79
N ALA A 89 3.87 -15.78 16.00
CA ALA A 89 3.28 -15.70 14.67
C ALA A 89 1.83 -15.22 14.75
N LEU A 90 1.46 -14.27 13.87
CA LEU A 90 0.09 -13.80 13.76
C LEU A 90 -0.81 -14.92 13.23
N PRO A 91 -2.04 -15.07 13.76
CA PRO A 91 -2.98 -16.03 13.24
C PRO A 91 -3.39 -15.63 11.81
N SER A 92 -3.39 -16.62 10.92
CA SER A 92 -3.71 -16.43 9.51
C SER A 92 -4.40 -17.68 8.97
N GLN A 93 -5.22 -17.47 7.95
CA GLN A 93 -5.92 -18.50 7.21
C GLN A 93 -5.46 -18.44 5.75
N LYS A 94 -5.17 -19.59 5.15
CA LYS A 94 -4.85 -19.66 3.72
C LYS A 94 -6.07 -20.16 2.94
N THR A 95 -6.90 -19.22 2.49
CA THR A 95 -8.04 -19.54 1.61
C THR A 95 -7.52 -19.91 0.23
N ASP A 96 -8.00 -21.03 -0.32
CA ASP A 96 -7.63 -21.44 -1.68
C ASP A 96 -8.37 -20.58 -2.73
N LEU A 97 -7.65 -19.59 -3.25
CA LEU A 97 -8.17 -18.60 -4.20
C LEU A 97 -8.56 -19.21 -5.54
N HIS A 98 -7.99 -20.37 -5.91
CA HIS A 98 -8.33 -21.05 -7.17
C HIS A 98 -9.70 -21.72 -7.12
N ARG A 99 -10.23 -21.96 -5.91
CA ARG A 99 -11.50 -22.66 -5.68
C ARG A 99 -12.66 -21.74 -5.32
N LEU A 100 -12.46 -20.43 -5.34
CA LEU A 100 -13.51 -19.47 -5.10
C LEU A 100 -14.57 -19.54 -6.21
N ASP A 101 -15.84 -19.63 -5.82
CA ASP A 101 -16.98 -19.55 -6.73
C ASP A 101 -17.03 -18.16 -7.38
N PRO A 102 -16.87 -18.04 -8.71
CA PRO A 102 -16.91 -16.75 -9.41
C PRO A 102 -18.21 -15.97 -9.25
N ALA A 103 -19.32 -16.62 -8.88
CA ALA A 103 -20.60 -15.97 -8.66
C ALA A 103 -20.69 -15.19 -7.34
N ARG A 104 -19.73 -15.37 -6.43
CA ARG A 104 -19.72 -14.71 -5.12
C ARG A 104 -18.72 -13.57 -5.05
N ASP A 105 -19.15 -12.47 -4.45
CA ASP A 105 -18.31 -11.32 -4.17
C ASP A 105 -17.54 -11.54 -2.86
N VAL A 106 -16.21 -11.50 -2.92
CA VAL A 106 -15.34 -11.78 -1.76
C VAL A 106 -14.12 -10.88 -1.74
N LEU A 107 -13.75 -10.47 -0.53
CA LEU A 107 -12.53 -9.73 -0.23
C LEU A 107 -11.63 -10.59 0.68
N ILE A 108 -10.37 -10.75 0.27
CA ILE A 108 -9.32 -11.43 1.04
C ILE A 108 -8.22 -10.41 1.36
N TRP A 109 -8.02 -10.12 2.65
CA TRP A 109 -6.89 -9.31 3.09
C TRP A 109 -5.63 -10.17 3.26
N MET A 110 -4.53 -9.80 2.62
CA MET A 110 -3.28 -10.58 2.58
C MET A 110 -2.18 -9.97 3.46
N GLY A 111 -2.57 -9.10 4.39
CA GLY A 111 -1.68 -8.34 5.26
C GLY A 111 -1.21 -7.03 4.64
N HIS A 112 -0.96 -6.03 5.49
CA HIS A 112 -0.61 -4.68 5.06
C HIS A 112 -1.66 -4.09 4.11
N SER A 113 -1.24 -3.64 2.92
CA SER A 113 -2.08 -3.10 1.86
C SER A 113 -2.32 -4.09 0.70
N SER A 114 -2.00 -5.37 0.88
CA SER A 114 -2.25 -6.38 -0.16
C SER A 114 -3.66 -6.96 -0.04
N TYR A 115 -4.42 -6.91 -1.13
CA TYR A 115 -5.80 -7.41 -1.18
C TYR A 115 -6.07 -8.21 -2.45
N PHE A 116 -6.83 -9.29 -2.32
CA PHE A 116 -7.49 -9.95 -3.46
C PHE A 116 -8.98 -9.70 -3.36
N LEU A 117 -9.60 -9.26 -4.45
CA LEU A 117 -11.03 -9.08 -4.55
C LEU A 117 -11.56 -9.90 -5.71
N GLN A 118 -12.71 -10.53 -5.52
CA GLN A 118 -13.54 -11.03 -6.59
C GLN A 118 -14.86 -10.28 -6.53
N LEU A 119 -15.20 -9.57 -7.60
CA LEU A 119 -16.38 -8.71 -7.68
C LEU A 119 -17.03 -8.90 -9.05
N ASN A 120 -18.31 -9.26 -9.08
CA ASN A 120 -19.05 -9.42 -10.34
C ASN A 120 -18.32 -10.36 -11.33
N GLY A 121 -17.77 -11.47 -10.82
CA GLY A 121 -16.99 -12.45 -11.59
C GLY A 121 -15.59 -12.01 -12.03
N LEU A 122 -15.19 -10.76 -11.77
CA LEU A 122 -13.86 -10.22 -12.07
C LEU A 122 -12.93 -10.37 -10.87
N ARG A 123 -11.64 -10.61 -11.13
CA ARG A 123 -10.61 -10.74 -10.09
C ARG A 123 -9.64 -9.58 -10.11
N PHE A 124 -9.43 -8.99 -8.93
CA PHE A 124 -8.54 -7.87 -8.70
C PHE A 124 -7.47 -8.25 -7.69
N LEU A 125 -6.24 -7.84 -7.96
CA LEU A 125 -5.14 -7.89 -6.99
C LEU A 125 -4.66 -6.46 -6.75
N VAL A 126 -4.47 -6.08 -5.51
CA VAL A 126 -4.13 -4.71 -5.11
C VAL A 126 -2.85 -4.75 -4.30
N ASP A 127 -1.88 -3.92 -4.69
CA ASP A 127 -0.60 -3.71 -4.00
C ASP A 127 0.04 -5.02 -3.45
N PRO A 128 0.25 -6.06 -4.27
CA PRO A 128 0.72 -7.36 -3.79
C PRO A 128 2.18 -7.31 -3.38
N VAL A 129 2.44 -7.58 -2.10
CA VAL A 129 3.79 -7.76 -1.55
C VAL A 129 3.90 -9.13 -0.91
N PHE A 130 4.49 -10.06 -1.65
CA PHE A 130 4.81 -11.43 -1.20
C PHE A 130 6.27 -11.58 -0.77
N SER A 131 7.09 -10.56 -1.00
CA SER A 131 8.47 -10.52 -0.50
C SER A 131 8.53 -10.60 1.03
N PRO A 132 9.60 -11.21 1.58
CA PRO A 132 9.77 -11.38 3.03
C PRO A 132 10.02 -10.06 3.78
N GLY A 133 10.25 -8.97 3.06
CA GLY A 133 10.40 -7.62 3.61
C GLY A 133 10.08 -6.57 2.56
N ALA A 134 9.67 -5.39 3.01
CA ALA A 134 9.35 -4.26 2.15
C ALA A 134 10.42 -3.16 2.28
N SER A 135 11.59 -3.42 1.68
CA SER A 135 12.74 -2.52 1.74
C SER A 135 13.69 -2.75 0.55
N PRO A 136 14.40 -1.71 0.07
CA PRO A 136 15.44 -1.89 -0.94
C PRO A 136 16.64 -2.70 -0.44
N VAL A 137 16.81 -2.86 0.88
CA VAL A 137 17.94 -3.58 1.49
C VAL A 137 17.47 -4.98 1.94
N PRO A 138 18.13 -6.07 1.50
CA PRO A 138 17.77 -7.41 1.93
C PRO A 138 17.82 -7.55 3.47
N GLY A 139 16.74 -8.10 4.03
CA GLY A 139 16.67 -8.44 5.44
C GLY A 139 16.23 -7.31 6.37
N THR A 140 15.97 -6.10 5.87
CA THR A 140 15.34 -5.00 6.62
C THR A 140 13.83 -4.96 6.38
N ASN A 141 13.09 -4.32 7.30
CA ASN A 141 11.63 -4.24 7.28
C ASN A 141 10.94 -5.59 6.99
N ARG A 142 11.33 -6.63 7.73
CA ARG A 142 10.83 -7.99 7.52
C ARG A 142 9.36 -8.09 7.90
N ALA A 143 8.62 -8.90 7.15
CA ALA A 143 7.27 -9.27 7.51
C ALA A 143 7.24 -9.98 8.88
N PHE A 144 6.21 -9.72 9.67
CA PHE A 144 5.96 -10.44 10.91
C PHE A 144 5.75 -11.93 10.63
N ALA A 145 6.13 -12.78 11.59
CA ALA A 145 5.86 -14.20 11.50
C ALA A 145 4.33 -14.42 11.34
N GLY A 146 3.93 -15.31 10.42
CA GLY A 146 2.51 -15.55 10.12
C GLY A 146 1.84 -14.52 9.21
N ALA A 147 2.53 -13.45 8.80
CA ALA A 147 1.96 -12.39 7.96
C ALA A 147 2.23 -12.53 6.45
N SER A 148 2.78 -13.66 6.02
CA SER A 148 3.12 -13.96 4.62
C SER A 148 2.61 -15.35 4.23
N VAL A 149 1.30 -15.49 4.11
CA VAL A 149 0.64 -16.79 3.80
C VAL A 149 0.38 -17.03 2.33
N TYR A 150 0.47 -15.99 1.50
CA TYR A 150 0.30 -16.07 0.05
C TYR A 150 1.61 -15.80 -0.69
N GLN A 151 1.78 -16.51 -1.81
CA GLN A 151 2.83 -16.31 -2.80
C GLN A 151 2.18 -16.14 -4.18
N ALA A 152 2.97 -15.71 -5.18
CA ALA A 152 2.49 -15.56 -6.55
C ALA A 152 1.85 -16.83 -7.13
N ALA A 153 2.29 -18.02 -6.71
CA ALA A 153 1.71 -19.31 -7.12
C ALA A 153 0.25 -19.48 -6.65
N ASP A 154 -0.08 -18.95 -5.47
CA ASP A 154 -1.42 -19.06 -4.86
C ASP A 154 -2.46 -18.17 -5.54
N ILE A 155 -2.03 -17.16 -6.30
CA ILE A 155 -2.93 -16.23 -6.98
C ILE A 155 -3.43 -16.86 -8.29
N PRO A 156 -4.74 -16.97 -8.53
CA PRO A 156 -5.28 -17.32 -9.85
C PRO A 156 -5.00 -16.20 -10.86
N PRO A 157 -5.26 -16.41 -12.16
CA PRO A 157 -5.29 -15.30 -13.11
C PRO A 157 -6.23 -14.19 -12.61
N VAL A 158 -5.74 -12.95 -12.69
CA VAL A 158 -6.47 -11.74 -12.29
C VAL A 158 -6.70 -10.86 -13.49
N ASP A 159 -7.89 -10.25 -13.56
CA ASP A 159 -8.25 -9.34 -14.63
C ASP A 159 -7.53 -8.00 -14.48
N TYR A 160 -7.37 -7.54 -13.24
CA TYR A 160 -6.74 -6.25 -12.94
C TYR A 160 -5.76 -6.35 -11.77
N LEU A 161 -4.52 -5.90 -11.99
CA LEU A 161 -3.59 -5.49 -10.94
C LEU A 161 -3.75 -3.98 -10.73
N LEU A 162 -4.03 -3.57 -9.50
CA LEU A 162 -4.13 -2.17 -9.11
C LEU A 162 -2.92 -1.82 -8.24
N ILE A 163 -2.20 -0.76 -8.61
CA ILE A 163 -1.08 -0.23 -7.80
C ILE A 163 -1.37 1.20 -7.40
N THR A 164 -1.42 1.46 -6.09
CA THR A 164 -1.78 2.78 -5.55
C THR A 164 -0.63 3.79 -5.68
N HIS A 165 0.61 3.36 -5.45
CA HIS A 165 1.81 4.19 -5.55
C HIS A 165 3.07 3.31 -5.55
N ASP A 166 4.25 3.92 -5.68
CA ASP A 166 5.50 3.19 -5.97
C ASP A 166 6.37 2.83 -4.76
N HIS A 167 5.89 2.99 -3.52
CA HIS A 167 6.65 2.58 -2.34
C HIS A 167 6.87 1.06 -2.29
N TRP A 168 7.92 0.65 -1.57
CA TRP A 168 8.40 -0.74 -1.53
C TRP A 168 7.40 -1.73 -0.91
N ASP A 169 6.49 -1.24 -0.07
CA ASP A 169 5.43 -1.98 0.60
C ASP A 169 4.09 -1.98 -0.17
N HIS A 170 4.06 -1.36 -1.36
CA HIS A 170 2.90 -1.37 -2.27
C HIS A 170 3.24 -1.89 -3.67
N LEU A 171 4.45 -1.61 -4.15
CA LEU A 171 4.94 -2.05 -5.45
C LEU A 171 6.20 -2.91 -5.29
N ASP A 172 6.01 -4.22 -5.23
CA ASP A 172 7.07 -5.19 -5.02
C ASP A 172 7.48 -5.89 -6.33
N TYR A 173 8.70 -5.61 -6.80
CA TYR A 173 9.25 -6.15 -8.05
C TYR A 173 9.23 -7.69 -8.09
N PRO A 174 9.75 -8.42 -7.08
CA PRO A 174 9.68 -9.88 -7.05
C PRO A 174 8.25 -10.42 -7.19
N SER A 175 7.29 -9.84 -6.48
CA SER A 175 5.88 -10.28 -6.53
C SER A 175 5.28 -10.10 -7.92
N VAL A 176 5.37 -8.89 -8.50
CA VAL A 176 4.77 -8.65 -9.82
C VAL A 176 5.46 -9.46 -10.91
N LYS A 177 6.79 -9.63 -10.85
CA LYS A 177 7.51 -10.48 -11.82
C LYS A 177 7.13 -11.95 -11.69
N ALA A 178 6.96 -12.45 -10.48
CA ALA A 178 6.54 -13.84 -10.25
C ALA A 178 5.08 -14.10 -10.66
N LEU A 179 4.22 -13.09 -10.60
CA LEU A 179 2.85 -13.15 -11.12
C LEU A 179 2.82 -13.19 -12.65
N GLY A 180 3.65 -12.38 -13.31
CA GLY A 180 3.85 -12.40 -14.77
C GLY A 180 2.53 -12.39 -15.55
N ASP A 181 2.32 -13.42 -16.37
CA ASP A 181 1.15 -13.51 -17.25
C ASP A 181 -0.19 -13.75 -16.54
N LYS A 182 -0.18 -14.03 -15.24
CA LYS A 182 -1.42 -14.07 -14.44
C LYS A 182 -2.12 -12.71 -14.39
N ILE A 183 -1.39 -11.61 -14.58
CA ILE A 183 -1.93 -10.25 -14.51
C ILE A 183 -2.44 -9.81 -15.88
N ARG A 184 -3.73 -9.89 -16.17
CA ARG A 184 -4.23 -9.53 -17.51
C ARG A 184 -4.02 -8.06 -17.85
N HIS A 185 -4.38 -7.16 -16.93
CA HIS A 185 -4.26 -5.71 -17.11
C HIS A 185 -3.74 -5.04 -15.83
N ILE A 186 -2.95 -3.98 -15.97
CA ILE A 186 -2.37 -3.19 -14.88
C ILE A 186 -2.99 -1.81 -14.92
N ILE A 187 -3.45 -1.31 -13.78
CA ILE A 187 -3.99 0.05 -13.63
C ILE A 187 -3.26 0.72 -12.47
N ALA A 188 -2.73 1.91 -12.74
CA ALA A 188 -1.99 2.68 -11.74
C ALA A 188 -2.14 4.19 -11.97
N PRO A 189 -1.83 5.05 -10.98
CA PRO A 189 -1.69 6.48 -11.23
C PRO A 189 -0.55 6.80 -12.20
N THR A 190 -0.65 7.97 -12.84
CA THR A 190 0.32 8.48 -13.81
C THR A 190 1.78 8.33 -13.36
N GLY A 191 2.60 7.68 -14.18
CA GLY A 191 4.04 7.49 -13.97
C GLY A 191 4.40 6.14 -13.35
N VAL A 192 3.51 5.51 -12.58
CA VAL A 192 3.77 4.21 -11.94
C VAL A 192 3.89 3.09 -12.98
N GLY A 193 3.17 3.17 -14.10
CA GLY A 193 3.24 2.23 -15.21
C GLY A 193 4.62 2.17 -15.86
N SER A 194 5.47 3.19 -15.67
CA SER A 194 6.84 3.20 -16.19
C SER A 194 7.72 2.09 -15.59
N TYR A 195 7.51 1.73 -14.32
CA TYR A 195 8.22 0.60 -13.70
C TYR A 195 7.88 -0.71 -14.41
N PHE A 196 6.59 -0.96 -14.66
CA PHE A 196 6.14 -2.17 -15.36
C PHE A 196 6.72 -2.28 -16.78
N LYS A 197 6.74 -1.17 -17.54
CA LYS A 197 7.38 -1.12 -18.87
C LYS A 197 8.86 -1.50 -18.78
N LYS A 198 9.60 -0.91 -17.82
CA LYS A 198 11.03 -1.23 -17.58
C LYS A 198 11.26 -2.66 -17.09
N TRP A 199 10.26 -3.25 -16.43
CA TRP A 199 10.28 -4.65 -15.97
C TRP A 199 9.85 -5.66 -17.05
N GLY A 200 9.56 -5.19 -18.26
CA GLY A 200 9.27 -6.01 -19.43
C GLY A 200 7.80 -6.43 -19.56
N PHE A 201 6.87 -5.74 -18.89
CA PHE A 201 5.45 -5.92 -19.15
C PHE A 201 5.05 -5.23 -20.46
N ASP A 202 4.12 -5.85 -21.19
CA ASP A 202 3.56 -5.28 -22.42
C ASP A 202 2.86 -3.93 -22.13
N PRO A 203 3.30 -2.82 -22.75
CA PRO A 203 2.66 -1.52 -22.62
C PRO A 203 1.16 -1.53 -22.93
N ALA A 204 0.67 -2.41 -23.81
CA ALA A 204 -0.75 -2.50 -24.15
C ALA A 204 -1.62 -2.98 -22.97
N ARG A 205 -1.03 -3.66 -21.99
CA ARG A 205 -1.69 -4.15 -20.77
C ARG A 205 -1.61 -3.16 -19.62
N ILE A 206 -1.07 -1.96 -19.84
CA ILE A 206 -0.85 -0.95 -18.79
C ILE A 206 -1.74 0.25 -19.08
N SER A 207 -2.55 0.65 -18.10
CA SER A 207 -3.29 1.91 -18.16
C SER A 207 -2.95 2.78 -16.97
N GLU A 208 -2.65 4.04 -17.26
CA GLU A 208 -2.31 5.05 -16.28
C GLU A 208 -3.35 6.18 -16.30
N GLY A 209 -3.56 6.85 -15.17
CA GLY A 209 -4.45 8.01 -15.12
C GLY A 209 -4.17 8.95 -13.96
N ASN A 210 -4.59 10.20 -14.14
CA ASN A 210 -4.58 11.21 -13.07
C ASN A 210 -5.77 11.02 -12.12
N TRP A 211 -5.81 11.78 -11.03
CA TRP A 211 -6.98 11.80 -10.15
C TRP A 211 -8.26 12.15 -10.91
N PHE A 212 -9.34 11.48 -10.53
CA PHE A 212 -10.66 11.47 -11.18
C PHE A 212 -10.72 10.85 -12.57
N SER A 213 -9.64 10.21 -13.05
CA SER A 213 -9.71 9.36 -14.25
C SER A 213 -10.66 8.19 -14.02
N ARG A 214 -11.45 7.86 -15.03
CA ARG A 214 -12.36 6.71 -15.06
C ARG A 214 -11.97 5.79 -16.21
N LEU A 215 -11.80 4.50 -15.89
CA LEU A 215 -11.58 3.44 -16.86
C LEU A 215 -12.81 2.54 -16.86
N SER A 216 -13.65 2.67 -17.89
CA SER A 216 -14.81 1.80 -18.08
C SER A 216 -14.39 0.48 -18.71
N ARG A 217 -14.78 -0.62 -18.06
CA ARG A 217 -14.54 -1.99 -18.50
C ARG A 217 -15.84 -2.80 -18.42
N PRO A 218 -15.96 -3.91 -19.17
CA PRO A 218 -17.12 -4.79 -19.03
C PRO A 218 -17.28 -5.23 -17.55
N GLY A 219 -18.42 -4.91 -16.95
CA GLY A 219 -18.78 -5.32 -15.58
C GLY A 219 -18.18 -4.48 -14.44
N VAL A 220 -17.31 -3.50 -14.71
CA VAL A 220 -16.72 -2.62 -13.68
C VAL A 220 -16.27 -1.27 -14.25
N ASP A 221 -16.54 -0.19 -13.53
CA ASP A 221 -15.83 1.07 -13.67
C ASP A 221 -14.73 1.18 -12.61
N ILE A 222 -13.52 1.52 -13.04
CA ILE A 222 -12.35 1.66 -12.17
C ILE A 222 -11.95 3.13 -12.18
N HIS A 223 -12.04 3.78 -11.03
CA HIS A 223 -11.67 5.17 -10.86
C HIS A 223 -10.32 5.28 -10.17
N ILE A 224 -9.47 6.20 -10.63
CA ILE A 224 -8.27 6.65 -9.91
C ILE A 224 -8.62 7.93 -9.19
N LEU A 225 -8.38 8.01 -7.89
CA LEU A 225 -8.89 9.05 -7.00
C LEU A 225 -7.78 9.66 -6.15
N PRO A 226 -7.99 10.88 -5.63
CA PRO A 226 -6.97 11.56 -4.84
C PRO A 226 -6.72 10.90 -3.48
N THR A 227 -5.45 10.85 -3.10
CA THR A 227 -5.00 10.58 -1.72
C THR A 227 -3.98 11.64 -1.29
N ARG A 228 -3.78 11.79 0.01
CA ARG A 228 -2.80 12.71 0.57
C ARG A 228 -1.53 11.96 0.97
N HIS A 229 -0.62 11.75 0.03
CA HIS A 229 0.58 10.96 0.25
C HIS A 229 1.77 11.49 -0.57
N PHE A 230 2.73 10.63 -0.91
CA PHE A 230 3.89 10.95 -1.73
C PHE A 230 4.37 9.69 -2.47
N SER A 231 5.38 9.81 -3.33
CA SER A 231 6.01 8.65 -4.00
C SER A 231 7.54 8.71 -3.91
N GLY A 232 8.22 7.59 -4.14
CA GLY A 232 9.67 7.51 -4.22
C GLY A 232 10.25 6.19 -3.71
N ARG A 233 11.20 5.65 -4.47
CA ARG A 233 11.91 4.39 -4.12
C ARG A 233 13.37 4.60 -3.73
N LEU A 234 14.00 5.65 -4.26
CA LEU A 234 15.42 5.95 -4.10
C LEU A 234 15.61 7.40 -3.60
N LEU A 235 16.50 8.17 -4.22
CA LEU A 235 16.86 9.52 -3.79
C LEU A 235 15.81 10.57 -4.19
N GLU A 236 15.18 10.38 -5.36
CA GLU A 236 14.16 11.28 -5.87
C GLU A 236 12.79 10.88 -5.34
N ARG A 237 11.98 11.89 -5.00
CA ARG A 237 10.60 11.74 -4.52
C ARG A 237 9.63 12.39 -5.50
N ASN A 238 8.41 11.90 -5.48
CA ASN A 238 7.25 12.47 -6.19
C ASN A 238 7.37 12.45 -7.71
N GLN A 239 8.21 11.60 -8.28
CA GLN A 239 8.33 11.50 -9.74
C GLN A 239 7.08 10.86 -10.37
N THR A 240 6.42 9.96 -9.65
CA THR A 240 5.15 9.31 -10.04
C THR A 240 4.00 9.83 -9.19
N LEU A 241 2.78 9.76 -9.71
CA LEU A 241 1.57 10.06 -8.96
C LEU A 241 1.23 8.91 -7.99
N TRP A 242 0.56 9.25 -6.89
CA TRP A 242 -0.05 8.33 -5.93
C TRP A 242 -1.57 8.49 -5.96
N GLY A 243 -2.33 7.50 -5.53
CA GLY A 243 -3.78 7.63 -5.46
C GLY A 243 -4.50 6.46 -4.82
N SER A 244 -5.82 6.58 -4.77
CA SER A 244 -6.76 5.55 -4.35
C SER A 244 -7.54 5.05 -5.56
N PHE A 245 -8.30 3.97 -5.38
CA PHE A 245 -9.21 3.46 -6.39
C PHE A 245 -10.64 3.37 -5.88
N ALA A 246 -11.60 3.47 -6.81
CA ALA A 246 -12.94 2.93 -6.57
C ALA A 246 -13.30 1.93 -7.67
N LEU A 247 -13.85 0.79 -7.24
CA LEU A 247 -14.37 -0.27 -8.10
C LEU A 247 -15.89 -0.23 -8.03
N ILE A 248 -16.53 0.14 -9.13
CA ILE A 248 -17.97 0.30 -9.24
C ILE A 248 -18.51 -0.78 -10.16
N THR A 249 -19.13 -1.80 -9.60
CA THR A 249 -19.85 -2.86 -10.33
C THR A 249 -21.36 -2.56 -10.30
N PRO A 250 -22.21 -3.33 -11.02
CA PRO A 250 -23.66 -3.17 -10.92
C PRO A 250 -24.22 -3.36 -9.51
N SER A 251 -23.55 -4.16 -8.68
CA SER A 251 -24.02 -4.54 -7.34
C SER A 251 -23.26 -3.85 -6.20
N ARG A 252 -22.03 -3.34 -6.44
CA ARG A 252 -21.12 -2.90 -5.38
C ARG A 252 -20.29 -1.67 -5.75
N ARG A 253 -19.91 -0.92 -4.72
CA ARG A 253 -18.95 0.18 -4.74
C ARG A 253 -17.91 -0.06 -3.67
N ILE A 254 -16.68 -0.42 -4.08
CA ILE A 254 -15.57 -0.67 -3.18
C ILE A 254 -14.55 0.46 -3.32
N TYR A 255 -14.19 1.10 -2.21
CA TYR A 255 -13.13 2.10 -2.17
C TYR A 255 -11.84 1.50 -1.60
N LEU A 256 -10.73 1.71 -2.31
CA LEU A 256 -9.39 1.23 -1.96
C LEU A 256 -8.52 2.46 -1.69
N GLY A 257 -8.30 2.79 -0.42
CA GLY A 257 -7.76 4.06 0.01
C GLY A 257 -6.27 4.28 -0.26
N GLY A 258 -5.49 3.22 -0.47
CA GLY A 258 -4.03 3.30 -0.43
C GLY A 258 -3.54 3.93 0.88
N ASP A 259 -2.38 4.55 0.82
CA ASP A 259 -1.86 5.37 1.91
C ASP A 259 -2.31 6.82 1.73
N SER A 260 -2.74 7.45 2.82
CA SER A 260 -3.28 8.79 2.80
C SER A 260 -3.37 9.40 4.19
N GLY A 261 -2.79 10.59 4.37
CA GLY A 261 -3.15 11.47 5.47
C GLY A 261 -4.62 11.88 5.39
N TYR A 262 -5.21 12.27 6.52
CA TYR A 262 -6.60 12.75 6.53
C TYR A 262 -6.74 14.07 5.76
N GLY A 263 -7.88 14.25 5.09
CA GLY A 263 -8.16 15.47 4.35
C GLY A 263 -9.54 15.52 3.72
N ARG A 264 -9.86 16.67 3.11
CA ARG A 264 -11.18 16.95 2.50
C ARG A 264 -11.44 16.16 1.21
N HIS A 265 -10.45 15.41 0.71
CA HIS A 265 -10.60 14.56 -0.48
C HIS A 265 -11.62 13.43 -0.24
N PHE A 266 -11.71 12.86 0.96
CA PHE A 266 -12.72 11.81 1.25
C PHE A 266 -14.15 12.31 1.03
N ALA A 267 -14.49 13.48 1.59
CA ALA A 267 -15.79 14.10 1.35
C ALA A 267 -15.99 14.52 -0.12
N ALA A 268 -14.92 14.91 -0.83
CA ALA A 268 -14.99 15.20 -2.27
C ALA A 268 -15.26 13.94 -3.10
N ILE A 269 -14.62 12.82 -2.76
CA ILE A 269 -14.84 11.52 -3.38
C ILE A 269 -16.28 11.06 -3.16
N ARG A 270 -16.83 11.18 -1.95
CA ARG A 270 -18.26 10.92 -1.70
C ARG A 270 -19.17 11.78 -2.56
N ARG A 271 -18.88 13.07 -2.74
CA ARG A 271 -19.68 13.94 -3.63
C ARG A 271 -19.61 13.49 -5.08
N TYR A 272 -18.49 12.93 -5.51
CA TYR A 272 -18.26 12.45 -6.86
C TYR A 272 -18.90 11.07 -7.14
N LEU A 273 -18.78 10.11 -6.21
CA LEU A 273 -19.21 8.72 -6.40
C LEU A 273 -20.54 8.37 -5.71
N GLY A 274 -20.92 9.13 -4.69
CA GLY A 274 -21.91 8.72 -3.69
C GLY A 274 -21.29 7.87 -2.57
N PRO A 275 -22.14 7.26 -1.71
CA PRO A 275 -21.69 6.35 -0.66
C PRO A 275 -21.05 5.08 -1.24
N VAL A 276 -20.20 4.44 -0.45
CA VAL A 276 -19.50 3.20 -0.81
C VAL A 276 -19.92 2.05 0.11
N ASP A 277 -20.00 0.83 -0.42
CA ASP A 277 -20.40 -0.34 0.38
C ASP A 277 -19.29 -0.73 1.35
N VAL A 278 -18.05 -0.78 0.85
CA VAL A 278 -16.86 -1.07 1.66
C VAL A 278 -15.77 -0.06 1.35
N ALA A 279 -15.22 0.54 2.40
CA ALA A 279 -13.98 1.28 2.33
C ALA A 279 -12.86 0.43 2.95
N ILE A 280 -11.80 0.23 2.18
CA ILE A 280 -10.53 -0.31 2.67
C ILE A 280 -9.60 0.88 2.86
N LEU A 281 -9.29 1.23 4.10
CA LEU A 281 -8.51 2.41 4.43
C LEU A 281 -7.29 2.03 5.24
N GLU A 282 -6.19 2.74 5.05
CA GLU A 282 -5.05 2.57 5.94
C GLU A 282 -5.44 2.82 7.41
N CYS A 283 -4.85 2.04 8.30
CA CYS A 283 -5.05 2.12 9.73
C CYS A 283 -3.80 1.53 10.39
N GLY A 284 -2.69 2.22 10.26
CA GLY A 284 -1.38 1.79 10.72
C GLY A 284 -0.30 2.73 10.21
N GLN A 285 0.93 2.49 10.64
CA GLN A 285 2.12 3.24 10.26
C GLN A 285 2.04 4.77 10.49
N TYR A 286 1.19 5.22 11.40
CA TYR A 286 1.11 6.63 11.78
C TYR A 286 2.19 7.02 12.78
N ASP A 287 2.67 8.25 12.65
CA ASP A 287 3.51 8.91 13.65
C ASP A 287 3.34 10.43 13.57
N SER A 288 3.60 11.11 14.68
CA SER A 288 3.64 12.57 14.74
C SER A 288 4.57 13.22 13.72
N ASN A 289 5.66 12.57 13.32
CA ASN A 289 6.63 13.08 12.36
C ASN A 289 6.11 13.11 10.92
N TRP A 290 5.03 12.37 10.61
CA TRP A 290 4.45 12.31 9.27
C TRP A 290 2.91 12.26 9.29
N ALA A 291 2.29 12.87 10.30
CA ALA A 291 0.84 12.95 10.50
C ALA A 291 0.05 13.56 9.33
N SER A 292 0.73 14.14 8.35
CA SER A 292 0.11 14.70 7.15
C SER A 292 -0.08 13.71 6.00
N ILE A 293 0.49 12.50 6.10
CA ILE A 293 0.50 11.50 5.03
C ILE A 293 0.10 10.09 5.49
N HIS A 294 -0.06 9.86 6.80
CA HIS A 294 -0.64 8.64 7.36
C HIS A 294 -1.71 8.99 8.40
N MET A 295 -2.88 8.35 8.30
CA MET A 295 -3.98 8.54 9.25
C MET A 295 -3.76 7.80 10.58
N THR A 296 -4.15 8.44 11.69
CA THR A 296 -4.41 7.71 12.94
C THR A 296 -5.69 6.88 12.80
N PRO A 297 -5.91 5.85 13.65
CA PRO A 297 -7.14 5.05 13.60
C PRO A 297 -8.42 5.87 13.75
N GLU A 298 -8.40 6.94 14.55
CA GLU A 298 -9.53 7.86 14.70
C GLU A 298 -9.78 8.64 13.41
N GLN A 299 -8.73 9.11 12.74
CA GLN A 299 -8.84 9.74 11.43
C GLN A 299 -9.34 8.76 10.36
N THR A 300 -8.95 7.48 10.43
CA THR A 300 -9.50 6.43 9.56
C THR A 300 -11.03 6.31 9.76
N THR A 301 -11.53 6.40 11.01
CA THR A 301 -12.99 6.43 11.22
C THR A 301 -13.66 7.67 10.65
N MET A 302 -13.01 8.83 10.73
CA MET A 302 -13.52 10.08 10.13
C MET A 302 -13.57 9.97 8.60
N ALA A 303 -12.53 9.39 7.99
CA ALA A 303 -12.49 9.13 6.56
C ALA A 303 -13.61 8.17 6.10
N ALA A 304 -13.90 7.12 6.88
CA ALA A 304 -15.02 6.22 6.61
C ALA A 304 -16.38 6.95 6.67
N ASP A 305 -16.56 7.85 7.64
CA ASP A 305 -17.76 8.70 7.75
C ASP A 305 -17.87 9.68 6.56
N ASP A 306 -16.77 10.32 6.18
CA ASP A 306 -16.73 11.26 5.06
C ASP A 306 -17.01 10.59 3.72
N LEU A 307 -16.63 9.31 3.57
CA LEU A 307 -16.97 8.45 2.45
C LEU A 307 -18.41 7.91 2.50
N ALA A 308 -19.09 8.05 3.64
CA ALA A 308 -20.35 7.37 3.94
C ALA A 308 -20.28 5.86 3.64
N ALA A 309 -19.22 5.21 4.15
CA ALA A 309 -19.00 3.78 3.97
C ALA A 309 -20.07 2.96 4.71
N GLY A 310 -20.51 1.84 4.13
CA GLY A 310 -21.35 0.84 4.80
C GLY A 310 -20.55 -0.10 5.71
N ALA A 311 -19.29 -0.37 5.34
CA ALA A 311 -18.33 -1.11 6.13
C ALA A 311 -16.89 -0.59 5.93
N LEU A 312 -16.05 -0.79 6.94
CA LEU A 312 -14.64 -0.40 6.95
C LEU A 312 -13.75 -1.61 7.20
N LEU A 313 -12.80 -1.88 6.29
CA LEU A 313 -11.66 -2.77 6.55
C LEU A 313 -10.40 -1.93 6.83
N PRO A 314 -9.84 -1.96 8.05
CA PRO A 314 -8.60 -1.27 8.38
C PRO A 314 -7.37 -2.04 7.86
N GLY A 315 -6.72 -1.48 6.85
CA GLY A 315 -5.50 -1.98 6.21
C GLY A 315 -4.20 -1.40 6.76
N HIS A 316 -3.11 -1.60 6.01
CA HIS A 316 -1.78 -1.02 6.28
C HIS A 316 -1.18 -1.35 7.67
N ASN A 317 -1.62 -2.46 8.26
CA ASN A 317 -1.18 -2.95 9.57
C ASN A 317 -0.82 -4.45 9.52
N SER A 318 -0.35 -4.98 10.65
CA SER A 318 -0.18 -6.42 10.90
C SER A 318 0.76 -7.18 9.95
N LYS A 319 1.70 -6.50 9.28
CA LYS A 319 2.71 -7.17 8.44
C LYS A 319 4.10 -6.59 8.62
N PHE A 320 4.27 -5.28 8.56
CA PHE A 320 5.57 -4.62 8.64
C PHE A 320 5.62 -3.63 9.80
N LYS A 321 6.83 -3.40 10.32
CA LYS A 321 7.11 -2.35 11.30
C LYS A 321 7.69 -1.13 10.59
N LEU A 322 6.83 -0.19 10.20
CA LEU A 322 7.21 1.04 9.50
C LEU A 322 7.01 2.31 10.34
N ALA A 323 6.47 2.20 11.56
CA ALA A 323 6.28 3.32 12.48
C ALA A 323 6.52 2.96 13.96
N HIS A 324 6.40 3.97 14.82
CA HIS A 324 6.68 3.90 16.25
C HIS A 324 5.42 3.68 17.10
N HIS A 325 4.65 2.64 16.75
CA HIS A 325 3.53 2.17 17.58
C HIS A 325 3.65 0.66 17.82
N THR A 326 2.91 0.13 18.80
CA THR A 326 2.85 -1.32 19.01
C THR A 326 2.12 -1.96 17.82
N TRP A 327 2.39 -3.24 17.54
CA TRP A 327 1.76 -3.91 16.40
C TRP A 327 0.23 -4.03 16.55
N ARG A 328 -0.29 -3.98 17.80
CA ARG A 328 -1.73 -4.04 18.14
C ARG A 328 -2.44 -2.69 18.19
N ASP A 329 -1.70 -1.61 18.42
CA ASP A 329 -2.28 -0.26 18.64
C ASP A 329 -3.31 0.11 17.56
N PRO A 330 -3.07 -0.13 16.26
CA PRO A 330 -4.04 0.26 15.25
C PRO A 330 -5.37 -0.49 15.35
N LEU A 331 -5.33 -1.80 15.63
CA LEU A 331 -6.53 -2.65 15.74
C LEU A 331 -7.31 -2.35 17.04
N GLU A 332 -6.63 -2.04 18.13
CA GLU A 332 -7.27 -1.65 19.39
C GLU A 332 -7.99 -0.30 19.28
N ARG A 333 -7.28 0.69 18.72
CA ARG A 333 -7.81 2.05 18.61
C ARG A 333 -8.91 2.15 17.57
N ILE A 334 -8.80 1.48 16.42
CA ILE A 334 -9.89 1.48 15.44
C ILE A 334 -11.15 0.83 16.01
N THR A 335 -11.01 -0.29 16.74
CA THR A 335 -12.14 -0.97 17.40
C THR A 335 -12.82 -0.07 18.42
N THR A 336 -12.04 0.70 19.18
CA THR A 336 -12.58 1.66 20.16
C THR A 336 -13.28 2.82 19.46
N ALA A 337 -12.62 3.43 18.47
CA ALA A 337 -13.12 4.57 17.73
C ALA A 337 -14.36 4.24 16.86
N SER A 338 -14.52 2.98 16.46
CA SER A 338 -15.67 2.53 15.65
C SER A 338 -16.88 2.08 16.45
N SER A 339 -16.79 1.96 17.79
CA SER A 339 -17.81 1.32 18.62
C SER A 339 -19.23 1.87 18.50
N ALA A 340 -19.37 3.18 18.22
CA ALA A 340 -20.65 3.86 18.06
C ALA A 340 -20.95 4.26 16.60
N LYS A 341 -20.19 3.73 15.63
CA LYS A 341 -20.33 4.09 14.22
C LYS A 341 -21.46 3.27 13.57
N PRO A 342 -22.19 3.85 12.59
CA PRO A 342 -23.32 3.18 11.94
C PRO A 342 -22.89 2.12 10.92
N TRP A 343 -21.60 2.08 10.57
CA TRP A 343 -21.02 1.14 9.62
C TRP A 343 -20.34 -0.03 10.32
N ARG A 344 -20.19 -1.15 9.60
CA ARG A 344 -19.59 -2.38 10.12
C ARG A 344 -18.07 -2.32 10.07
N LEU A 345 -17.40 -2.61 11.18
CA LEU A 345 -15.95 -2.83 11.19
C LEU A 345 -15.64 -4.28 10.76
N LEU A 346 -14.75 -4.45 9.77
CA LEU A 346 -14.31 -5.72 9.21
C LEU A 346 -12.88 -6.00 9.64
N THR A 347 -12.66 -6.94 10.56
CA THR A 347 -11.33 -7.30 11.09
C THR A 347 -10.96 -8.76 10.86
N PRO A 348 -10.99 -9.27 9.61
CA PRO A 348 -10.63 -10.65 9.32
C PRO A 348 -9.20 -10.95 9.76
N GLN A 349 -8.91 -12.21 10.08
CA GLN A 349 -7.53 -12.69 10.07
C GLN A 349 -6.96 -12.56 8.65
N MET A 350 -5.64 -12.45 8.51
CA MET A 350 -5.04 -12.47 7.18
C MET A 350 -5.44 -13.75 6.43
N GLY A 351 -6.01 -13.56 5.25
CA GLY A 351 -6.50 -14.57 4.34
C GLY A 351 -7.85 -15.19 4.71
N GLN A 352 -8.50 -14.76 5.80
CA GLN A 352 -9.88 -15.12 6.11
C GLN A 352 -10.85 -14.42 5.12
N PRO A 353 -11.82 -15.14 4.54
CA PRO A 353 -12.76 -14.54 3.61
C PRO A 353 -13.69 -13.52 4.25
N VAL A 354 -13.81 -12.35 3.62
CA VAL A 354 -14.89 -11.40 3.86
C VAL A 354 -15.89 -11.55 2.73
N TRP A 355 -17.02 -12.18 3.02
CA TRP A 355 -18.10 -12.39 2.06
C TRP A 355 -18.94 -11.12 1.98
N LEU A 356 -18.91 -10.43 0.84
CA LEU A 356 -19.53 -9.11 0.69
C LEU A 356 -21.07 -9.20 0.61
N ASP A 357 -21.58 -10.39 0.27
CA ASP A 357 -22.99 -10.77 0.29
C ASP A 357 -23.51 -11.17 1.68
N ASP A 358 -22.64 -11.31 2.69
CA ASP A 358 -23.02 -11.68 4.05
C ASP A 358 -22.83 -10.51 5.04
N PRO A 359 -23.88 -9.70 5.28
CA PRO A 359 -23.83 -8.61 6.26
C PRO A 359 -23.75 -9.13 7.71
N SER A 360 -24.09 -10.41 7.97
CA SER A 360 -24.12 -11.01 9.30
C SER A 360 -22.79 -11.61 9.75
N GLN A 361 -21.84 -11.78 8.83
CA GLN A 361 -20.53 -12.33 9.13
C GLN A 361 -19.82 -11.49 10.22
N THR A 362 -19.25 -12.16 11.21
CA THR A 362 -18.50 -11.50 12.30
C THR A 362 -17.03 -11.92 12.28
N PHE A 363 -16.18 -11.11 12.92
CA PHE A 363 -14.75 -11.36 13.01
C PHE A 363 -14.32 -11.29 14.48
N SER A 364 -13.50 -12.25 14.89
CA SER A 364 -12.95 -12.27 16.24
C SER A 364 -11.87 -11.19 16.40
N PRO A 365 -11.67 -10.63 17.60
CA PRO A 365 -10.56 -9.73 17.89
C PRO A 365 -9.25 -10.52 18.04
N TRP A 366 -8.82 -11.16 16.96
CA TRP A 366 -7.72 -12.14 16.94
C TRP A 366 -6.37 -11.57 17.43
N TRP A 367 -6.18 -10.26 17.38
CA TRP A 367 -4.96 -9.63 17.90
C TRP A 367 -4.90 -9.66 19.45
N ARG A 368 -6.06 -9.76 20.12
CA ARG A 368 -6.16 -9.88 21.59
C ARG A 368 -5.86 -11.29 22.11
N THR A 369 -5.75 -12.29 21.23
CA THR A 369 -5.43 -13.67 21.63
C THR A 369 -3.93 -13.94 21.70
N LEU A 370 -3.10 -12.99 21.27
CA LEU A 370 -1.64 -13.09 21.30
C LEU A 370 -1.11 -12.39 22.57
N PRO A 371 0.02 -12.88 23.13
CA PRO A 371 0.67 -12.25 24.29
C PRO A 371 1.26 -10.90 23.92
#